data_AF-A0A965VIT8-F1
#
_entry.id   AF-A0A965VIT8-F1
#
_cell.length_a   1.000
_cell.length_b   1.000
_cell.length_c   1.000
_cell.angle_alpha   90.00
_cell.angle_beta   90.00
_cell.angle_gamma   90.00
#
_symmetry.space_group_name_H-M   'P 1'
#
loop_
_entity.id
_entity.type
_entity.pdbx_description
1 polymer ?
#
loop_
_entity_poly.entity_id
_entity_poly.type
_entity_poly.pdbx_seq_one_letter_code
_entity_poly.pdbx_strand_id
1 'polypeptide(L)'
;MLKKNYIRSLIIFTLLFWVFIFIRFYWNSYKNNNPLQLQKALQEDVFNKTSQIEKAIGIGYTSNFSKLLPKDVYYFLYQKEELIDWNTHFVLPKYQHVSENKYQIITLFNSRYLIKSQKIDSNRKLVFLVPICISYKIENEYLQSHFIANKYIPVTTILQEKYKKGGFALKDNHQNVIAYANFNPKEIKKIVPNYLDIILVIVAVFLLYASINISNIGLSRKKHQWKGFLFSVFIISFFRLLLYIFGIPFNARQLDFFSPLIYHKDAILYSLGDVFFNALGFMWIVSYVYKYTDYTIAFKQLQHKYLKALALLLSVAFSVYIFYQAIFITHSLITDANISFDVSNIKNITVFNFSGLVIMCLISGGVALTLNLTNYLINNLNSNKFLKYLLIGLFLLLFRGVLPVALSLVTVFCISLWLVLFYILLDYIKIKITTDVSELSTIFWLLYVCISFTVLLLYFTNQREQLNKIRIVKELSVFQGVNKDASLRKTDSLIAIGRKTSSIAINNYTSTRINSESLFPELLTTNSFNVFHKYQNYAIAKYINGKLCYQKGDFQFPLFLRHTLPLKQNHSFFKRNNRLWSYYPLPNHTALVIVQEGINWLDGVIIFSYL
;
A
#
# COMPACT_ATOMS: atom_id res chain seq x y z
N MET A 1 36.44 22.40 -0.45
CA MET A 1 35.90 23.68 -0.98
C MET A 1 35.57 23.47 -2.47
N LEU A 2 34.33 23.12 -2.82
CA LEU A 2 33.94 22.93 -4.22
C LEU A 2 34.03 24.28 -4.96
N LYS A 3 34.82 24.36 -6.05
CA LYS A 3 34.85 25.56 -6.91
C LYS A 3 33.43 25.87 -7.39
N LYS A 4 33.06 27.16 -7.46
CA LYS A 4 31.71 27.64 -7.87
C LYS A 4 31.23 27.01 -9.19
N ASN A 5 32.16 26.65 -10.07
CA ASN A 5 31.90 25.96 -11.34
C ASN A 5 31.33 24.54 -11.15
N TYR A 6 31.80 23.78 -10.16
CA TYR A 6 31.27 22.44 -9.87
C TYR A 6 29.84 22.49 -9.35
N ILE A 7 29.48 23.53 -8.59
CA ILE A 7 28.11 23.73 -8.08
C ILE A 7 27.15 23.98 -9.25
N ARG A 8 27.52 24.87 -10.17
CA ARG A 8 26.73 25.15 -11.37
C ARG A 8 26.60 23.92 -12.26
N SER A 9 27.69 23.19 -12.46
CA SER A 9 27.71 21.95 -13.25
C SER A 9 26.79 20.89 -12.65
N LEU A 10 26.81 20.70 -11.32
CA LEU A 10 25.91 19.76 -10.65
C LEU A 10 24.45 20.18 -10.85
N ILE A 11 24.09 21.44 -10.64
CA ILE A 11 22.71 21.92 -10.84
C ILE A 11 22.24 21.68 -12.28
N ILE A 12 23.06 22.05 -13.27
CA ILE A 12 22.75 21.84 -14.69
C ILE A 12 22.57 20.35 -14.98
N PHE A 13 23.47 19.50 -14.49
CA PHE A 13 23.38 18.06 -14.63
C PHE A 13 22.08 17.52 -14.01
N THR A 14 21.70 17.98 -12.82
CA THR A 14 20.45 17.54 -12.17
C THR A 14 19.21 17.94 -12.95
N LEU A 15 19.18 19.14 -13.54
CA LEU A 15 18.08 19.59 -14.38
C LEU A 15 17.99 18.77 -15.67
N LEU A 16 19.11 18.55 -16.36
CA LEU A 16 19.15 17.72 -17.57
C LEU A 16 18.73 16.26 -17.26
N PHE A 17 19.12 15.75 -16.11
CA PHE A 17 18.74 14.40 -15.67
C PHE A 17 17.22 14.30 -15.42
N TRP A 18 16.61 15.30 -14.78
CA TRP A 18 15.15 15.38 -14.69
C TRP A 18 14.49 15.42 -16.07
N VAL A 19 14.95 16.29 -16.97
CA VAL A 19 14.41 16.39 -18.34
C VAL A 19 14.49 15.04 -19.07
N PHE A 20 15.61 14.33 -18.96
CA PHE A 20 15.77 12.99 -19.53
C PHE A 20 14.71 12.00 -19.01
N ILE A 21 14.48 11.97 -17.69
CA ILE A 21 13.47 11.10 -17.07
C ILE A 21 12.06 11.45 -17.55
N PHE A 22 11.74 12.75 -17.61
CA PHE A 22 10.47 13.23 -18.14
C PHE A 22 10.27 12.77 -19.59
N ILE A 23 11.24 13.02 -20.47
CA ILE A 23 11.16 12.61 -21.89
C ILE A 23 10.95 11.09 -21.98
N ARG A 24 11.74 10.30 -21.27
CA ARG A 24 11.64 8.84 -21.29
C ARG A 24 10.25 8.34 -20.87
N PHE A 25 9.74 8.81 -19.73
CA PHE A 25 8.45 8.34 -19.22
C PHE A 25 7.31 8.79 -20.12
N TYR A 26 7.28 10.06 -20.52
CA TYR A 26 6.19 10.59 -21.34
C TYR A 26 6.23 10.08 -22.79
N TRP A 27 7.41 9.73 -23.31
CA TRP A 27 7.53 9.01 -24.58
C TRP A 27 6.91 7.61 -24.49
N ASN A 28 7.20 6.87 -23.42
CA ASN A 28 6.57 5.57 -23.19
C ASN A 28 5.05 5.70 -22.98
N SER A 29 4.62 6.70 -22.21
CA SER A 29 3.21 7.08 -22.01
C SER A 29 2.51 7.36 -23.34
N TYR A 30 3.14 8.13 -24.22
CA TYR A 30 2.60 8.41 -25.55
C TYR A 30 2.43 7.13 -26.38
N LYS A 31 3.40 6.20 -26.33
CA LYS A 31 3.32 4.94 -27.07
C LYS A 31 2.13 4.05 -26.65
N ASN A 32 1.78 4.01 -25.36
CA ASN A 32 0.75 3.09 -24.87
C ASN A 32 -0.56 3.72 -24.40
N ASN A 33 -0.63 5.04 -24.21
CA ASN A 33 -1.88 5.73 -23.86
C ASN A 33 -2.54 6.39 -25.08
N ASN A 34 -1.82 6.58 -26.20
CA ASN A 34 -2.39 7.19 -27.39
C ASN A 34 -3.24 6.16 -28.17
N PRO A 35 -4.53 6.44 -28.41
CA PRO A 35 -5.39 5.52 -29.14
C PRO A 35 -4.82 5.15 -30.52
N LEU A 36 -4.27 6.10 -31.27
CA LEU A 36 -3.72 5.81 -32.60
C LEU A 36 -2.55 4.83 -32.57
N GLN A 37 -1.71 4.89 -31.53
CA GLN A 37 -0.59 3.96 -31.37
C GLN A 37 -1.08 2.57 -30.96
N LEU A 38 -2.09 2.49 -30.11
CA LEU A 38 -2.73 1.22 -29.75
C LEU A 38 -3.44 0.57 -30.95
N GLN A 39 -4.07 1.37 -31.81
CA GLN A 39 -4.66 0.90 -33.07
C GLN A 39 -3.60 0.31 -33.99
N LYS A 40 -2.48 1.03 -34.18
CA LYS A 40 -1.34 0.54 -34.96
C LYS A 40 -0.78 -0.75 -34.39
N ALA A 41 -0.56 -0.82 -33.08
CA ALA A 41 -0.06 -2.03 -32.42
C ALA A 41 -0.99 -3.23 -32.63
N LEU A 42 -2.31 -3.05 -32.52
CA LEU A 42 -3.28 -4.11 -32.77
C LEU A 42 -3.28 -4.55 -34.24
N GLN A 43 -3.22 -3.60 -35.18
CA GLN A 43 -3.14 -3.89 -36.61
C GLN A 43 -1.83 -4.59 -37.01
N GLU A 44 -0.70 -4.16 -36.47
CA GLU A 44 0.61 -4.77 -36.71
C GLU A 44 0.68 -6.19 -36.15
N ASP A 45 0.13 -6.44 -34.97
CA ASP A 45 0.05 -7.79 -34.39
C ASP A 45 -0.76 -8.74 -35.27
N VAL A 46 -1.96 -8.31 -35.70
CA VAL A 46 -2.82 -9.09 -36.61
C VAL A 46 -2.12 -9.31 -37.96
N PHE A 47 -1.52 -8.27 -38.55
CA PHE A 47 -0.82 -8.37 -39.83
C PHE A 47 0.38 -9.33 -39.76
N ASN A 48 1.20 -9.23 -38.71
CA ASN A 48 2.38 -10.07 -38.53
C ASN A 48 1.99 -11.54 -38.32
N LYS A 49 0.99 -11.82 -37.49
CA LYS A 49 0.50 -13.18 -37.23
C LYS A 49 -0.11 -13.80 -38.48
N THR A 50 -0.98 -13.08 -39.18
CA THR A 50 -1.58 -13.57 -40.44
C THR A 50 -0.54 -13.75 -41.55
N SER A 51 0.47 -12.87 -41.65
CA SER A 51 1.58 -13.02 -42.60
C SER A 51 2.41 -14.27 -42.33
N GLN A 52 2.75 -14.55 -41.06
CA GLN A 52 3.50 -15.76 -40.69
C GLN A 52 2.69 -17.04 -40.95
N ILE A 53 1.37 -17.01 -40.72
CA ILE A 53 0.47 -18.11 -41.05
C ILE A 53 0.47 -18.38 -42.56
N GLU A 54 0.31 -17.36 -43.41
CA GLU A 54 0.34 -17.57 -44.87
C GLU A 54 1.69 -18.10 -45.35
N LYS A 55 2.80 -17.61 -44.78
CA LYS A 55 4.14 -18.16 -45.07
C LYS A 55 4.25 -19.63 -44.68
N ALA A 56 3.73 -20.01 -43.51
CA ALA A 56 3.71 -21.39 -43.05
C ALA A 56 2.84 -22.28 -43.96
N ILE A 57 1.68 -21.79 -44.40
CA ILE A 57 0.83 -22.47 -45.38
C ILE A 57 1.58 -22.70 -46.70
N GLY A 58 2.32 -21.70 -47.20
CA GLY A 58 3.09 -21.81 -48.43
C GLY A 58 4.25 -22.82 -48.39
N ILE A 59 4.82 -23.05 -47.20
CA ILE A 59 5.86 -24.08 -46.98
C ILE A 59 5.25 -25.49 -46.94
N GLY A 60 3.98 -25.60 -46.56
CA GLY A 60 3.27 -26.87 -46.39
C GLY A 60 3.41 -27.48 -44.98
N TYR A 61 2.49 -28.39 -44.65
CA TYR A 61 2.49 -29.07 -43.35
C TYR A 61 3.66 -30.06 -43.25
N THR A 62 4.49 -29.90 -42.22
CA THR A 62 5.67 -30.74 -41.94
C THR A 62 5.71 -31.13 -40.46
N SER A 63 6.55 -32.09 -40.07
CA SER A 63 6.69 -32.52 -38.67
C SER A 63 7.12 -31.41 -37.70
N ASN A 64 7.69 -30.30 -38.21
CA ASN A 64 8.09 -29.13 -37.42
C ASN A 64 7.16 -27.92 -37.63
N PHE A 65 5.92 -28.12 -38.10
CA PHE A 65 4.99 -27.05 -38.45
C PHE A 65 4.72 -26.06 -37.30
N SER A 66 4.69 -26.54 -36.05
CA SER A 66 4.54 -25.71 -34.86
C SER A 66 5.64 -24.65 -34.70
N LYS A 67 6.87 -24.91 -35.18
CA LYS A 67 8.00 -23.97 -35.10
C LYS A 67 7.93 -22.84 -36.13
N LEU A 68 7.12 -23.02 -37.18
CA LEU A 68 6.91 -22.01 -38.24
C LEU A 68 5.88 -20.96 -37.84
N LEU A 69 5.09 -21.24 -36.79
CA LEU A 69 4.04 -20.36 -36.29
C LEU A 69 4.54 -19.51 -35.11
N PRO A 70 3.99 -18.30 -34.90
CA PRO A 70 4.19 -17.57 -33.66
C PRO A 70 3.76 -18.43 -32.45
N LYS A 71 4.46 -18.29 -31.31
CA LYS A 71 4.17 -19.06 -30.08
C LYS A 71 2.72 -18.97 -29.60
N ASP A 72 2.06 -17.87 -29.89
CA ASP A 72 0.69 -17.60 -29.45
C ASP A 72 -0.37 -18.01 -30.47
N VAL A 73 0.01 -18.57 -31.63
CA VAL A 73 -0.92 -19.04 -32.66
C VAL A 73 -1.14 -20.55 -32.53
N TYR A 74 -2.41 -20.94 -32.53
CA TYR A 74 -2.78 -22.35 -32.43
C TYR A 74 -3.19 -22.91 -33.79
N TYR A 75 -2.83 -24.16 -34.08
CA TYR A 75 -3.31 -24.91 -35.23
C TYR A 75 -3.97 -26.21 -34.80
N PHE A 76 -4.86 -26.68 -35.67
CA PHE A 76 -5.59 -27.94 -35.53
C PHE A 76 -5.66 -28.58 -36.92
N LEU A 77 -5.15 -29.80 -37.06
CA LEU A 77 -5.22 -30.60 -38.27
C LEU A 77 -6.37 -31.59 -38.15
N TYR A 78 -7.35 -31.46 -39.03
CA TYR A 78 -8.48 -32.36 -39.14
C TYR A 78 -8.34 -33.25 -40.36
N GLN A 79 -8.66 -34.54 -40.22
CA GLN A 79 -8.81 -35.48 -41.33
C GLN A 79 -10.16 -36.16 -41.24
N LYS A 80 -10.98 -36.06 -42.29
CA LYS A 80 -12.38 -36.56 -42.27
C LYS A 80 -13.14 -36.13 -41.00
N GLU A 81 -12.97 -34.87 -40.60
CA GLU A 81 -13.55 -34.25 -39.39
C GLU A 81 -13.02 -34.72 -38.03
N GLU A 82 -12.06 -35.66 -38.01
CA GLU A 82 -11.35 -36.07 -36.79
C GLU A 82 -10.09 -35.23 -36.57
N LEU A 83 -9.86 -34.79 -35.35
CA LEU A 83 -8.67 -34.04 -34.97
C LEU A 83 -7.46 -34.99 -34.82
N ILE A 84 -6.44 -34.81 -35.65
CA ILE A 84 -5.24 -35.68 -35.68
C ILE A 84 -4.02 -35.01 -35.02
N ASP A 85 -3.87 -33.68 -35.15
CA ASP A 85 -2.71 -32.96 -34.62
C ASP A 85 -3.06 -31.53 -34.20
N TRP A 86 -2.38 -30.99 -33.18
CA TRP A 86 -2.57 -29.64 -32.63
C TRP A 86 -1.38 -29.21 -31.77
N ASN A 87 -1.25 -27.89 -31.52
CA ASN A 87 -0.15 -27.33 -30.71
C ASN A 87 -0.60 -26.59 -29.43
N THR A 88 -1.81 -26.82 -28.94
CA THR A 88 -2.34 -26.12 -27.76
C THR A 88 -3.03 -27.05 -26.77
N HIS A 89 -2.91 -26.71 -25.48
CA HIS A 89 -3.67 -27.35 -24.39
C HIS A 89 -4.75 -26.42 -23.82
N PHE A 90 -4.86 -25.19 -24.33
CA PHE A 90 -5.70 -24.15 -23.73
C PHE A 90 -7.14 -24.16 -24.26
N VAL A 91 -7.32 -24.43 -25.55
CA VAL A 91 -8.62 -24.34 -26.21
C VAL A 91 -8.73 -25.43 -27.25
N LEU A 92 -9.82 -26.20 -27.20
CA LEU A 92 -10.27 -27.05 -28.30
C LEU A 92 -11.48 -26.35 -28.93
N PRO A 93 -11.38 -25.87 -30.18
CA PRO A 93 -12.54 -25.31 -30.86
C PRO A 93 -13.58 -26.42 -31.02
N LYS A 94 -14.79 -26.21 -30.50
CA LYS A 94 -15.94 -27.02 -30.93
C LYS A 94 -16.05 -26.83 -32.44
N TYR A 95 -16.09 -27.92 -33.20
CA TYR A 95 -16.19 -27.89 -34.66
C TYR A 95 -17.35 -26.96 -35.06
N GLN A 96 -17.00 -25.77 -35.52
CA GLN A 96 -17.92 -24.78 -36.07
C GLN A 96 -17.61 -24.68 -37.56
N HIS A 97 -18.61 -24.40 -38.39
CA HIS A 97 -18.42 -24.14 -39.82
C HIS A 97 -17.53 -22.91 -40.01
N VAL A 98 -16.21 -23.13 -40.05
CA VAL A 98 -15.19 -22.09 -40.29
C VAL A 98 -15.19 -21.75 -41.78
N SER A 99 -15.25 -20.47 -42.12
CA SER A 99 -15.11 -20.01 -43.50
C SER A 99 -13.76 -20.43 -44.09
N GLU A 100 -13.80 -20.98 -45.30
CA GLU A 100 -12.59 -21.33 -46.03
C GLU A 100 -11.87 -20.07 -46.53
N ASN A 101 -10.55 -20.06 -46.38
CA ASN A 101 -9.62 -19.07 -46.93
C ASN A 101 -9.82 -17.62 -46.45
N LYS A 102 -10.70 -17.36 -45.47
CA LYS A 102 -10.93 -16.04 -44.87
C LYS A 102 -10.79 -16.11 -43.36
N TYR A 103 -10.19 -15.06 -42.78
CA TYR A 103 -10.16 -14.87 -41.33
C TYR A 103 -11.51 -14.33 -40.85
N GLN A 104 -12.02 -14.89 -39.76
CA GLN A 104 -13.24 -14.43 -39.08
C GLN A 104 -13.00 -14.25 -37.59
N ILE A 105 -13.74 -13.35 -36.94
CA ILE A 105 -13.69 -13.22 -35.48
C ILE A 105 -14.65 -14.22 -34.85
N ILE A 106 -14.14 -14.98 -33.88
CA ILE A 106 -14.97 -15.84 -33.03
C ILE A 106 -14.72 -15.57 -31.55
N THR A 107 -15.73 -15.86 -30.73
CA THR A 107 -15.65 -15.77 -29.28
C THR A 107 -15.71 -17.17 -28.68
N LEU A 108 -14.66 -17.55 -27.95
CA LEU A 108 -14.57 -18.82 -27.23
C LEU A 108 -14.28 -18.53 -25.77
N PHE A 109 -15.13 -19.01 -24.85
CA PHE A 109 -14.97 -18.82 -23.40
C PHE A 109 -14.71 -17.36 -23.00
N ASN A 110 -15.48 -16.41 -23.54
CA ASN A 110 -15.34 -14.94 -23.41
C ASN A 110 -14.08 -14.33 -24.05
N SER A 111 -13.11 -15.13 -24.48
CA SER A 111 -11.92 -14.69 -25.21
C SER A 111 -12.21 -14.54 -26.71
N ARG A 112 -11.50 -13.65 -27.39
CA ARG A 112 -11.72 -13.31 -28.81
C ARG A 112 -10.54 -13.78 -29.65
N TYR A 113 -10.84 -14.50 -30.72
CA TYR A 113 -9.86 -15.11 -31.62
C TYR A 113 -10.17 -14.76 -33.07
N LEU A 114 -9.14 -14.77 -33.92
CA LEU A 114 -9.31 -14.95 -35.36
C LEU A 114 -9.25 -16.44 -35.67
N ILE A 115 -10.15 -16.90 -36.51
CA ILE A 115 -10.15 -18.26 -37.02
C ILE A 115 -10.02 -18.25 -38.55
N LYS A 116 -9.19 -19.13 -39.10
CA LYS A 116 -9.08 -19.38 -40.54
C LYS A 116 -9.00 -20.87 -40.78
N SER A 117 -9.70 -21.33 -41.81
CA SER A 117 -9.57 -22.69 -42.34
C SER A 117 -8.85 -22.69 -43.68
N GLN A 118 -7.90 -23.60 -43.86
CA GLN A 118 -7.23 -23.90 -45.11
C GLN A 118 -7.39 -25.39 -45.45
N LYS A 119 -7.90 -25.70 -46.65
CA LYS A 119 -7.86 -27.08 -47.17
C LYS A 119 -6.46 -27.41 -47.65
N ILE A 120 -5.94 -28.55 -47.22
CA ILE A 120 -4.68 -29.11 -47.71
C ILE A 120 -5.00 -30.06 -48.87
N ASP A 121 -5.86 -31.06 -48.61
CA ASP A 121 -6.35 -32.02 -49.60
C ASP A 121 -7.86 -32.27 -49.41
N SER A 122 -8.46 -33.10 -50.26
CA SER A 122 -9.89 -33.51 -50.16
C SER A 122 -10.29 -34.04 -48.78
N ASN A 123 -9.35 -34.64 -48.04
CA ASN A 123 -9.61 -35.25 -46.74
C ASN A 123 -8.99 -34.49 -45.55
N ARG A 124 -8.12 -33.50 -45.77
CA ARG A 124 -7.34 -32.83 -44.71
C ARG A 124 -7.57 -31.33 -44.69
N LYS A 125 -7.89 -30.80 -43.51
CA LYS A 125 -8.21 -29.38 -43.26
C LYS A 125 -7.40 -28.88 -42.08
N LEU A 126 -6.75 -27.74 -42.26
CA LEU A 126 -5.97 -27.10 -41.21
C LEU A 126 -6.67 -25.83 -40.75
N VAL A 127 -6.91 -25.74 -39.44
CA VAL A 127 -7.61 -24.63 -38.81
C VAL A 127 -6.63 -23.88 -37.92
N PHE A 128 -6.52 -22.58 -38.13
CA PHE A 128 -5.72 -21.69 -37.30
C PHE A 128 -6.60 -20.90 -36.35
N LEU A 129 -6.16 -20.75 -35.11
CA LEU A 129 -6.80 -19.94 -34.09
C LEU A 129 -5.77 -18.93 -33.54
N VAL A 130 -6.01 -17.66 -33.79
CA VAL A 130 -5.14 -16.56 -33.39
C VAL A 130 -5.80 -15.77 -32.26
N PRO A 131 -5.31 -15.87 -31.02
CA PRO A 131 -5.87 -15.10 -29.92
C PRO A 131 -5.59 -13.60 -30.12
N ILE A 132 -6.63 -12.79 -29.96
CA ILE A 132 -6.57 -11.32 -30.00
C ILE A 132 -6.68 -10.78 -28.57
N CYS A 133 -7.67 -11.26 -27.82
CA CYS A 133 -7.97 -10.82 -26.46
C CYS A 133 -8.33 -12.02 -25.59
N ILE A 134 -7.62 -12.16 -24.47
CA ILE A 134 -7.90 -13.17 -23.45
C ILE A 134 -8.75 -12.50 -22.38
N SER A 135 -9.93 -13.07 -22.09
CA SER A 135 -10.86 -12.54 -21.10
C SER A 135 -11.27 -13.60 -20.08
N TYR A 136 -11.05 -13.30 -18.81
CA TYR A 136 -11.42 -14.15 -17.68
C TYR A 136 -12.74 -13.69 -17.07
N LYS A 137 -13.59 -14.63 -16.66
CA LYS A 137 -14.85 -14.32 -15.97
C LYS A 137 -14.63 -13.81 -14.54
N ILE A 138 -13.53 -14.25 -13.91
CA ILE A 138 -13.10 -13.84 -12.58
C ILE A 138 -11.66 -13.33 -12.75
N GLU A 139 -11.43 -12.07 -12.39
CA GLU A 139 -10.11 -11.44 -12.46
C GLU A 139 -9.51 -11.31 -11.05
N ASN A 140 -8.20 -11.50 -10.94
CA ASN A 140 -7.42 -11.25 -9.73
C ASN A 140 -6.03 -10.72 -10.11
N GLU A 141 -5.12 -10.61 -9.15
CA GLU A 141 -3.75 -10.11 -9.40
C GLU A 141 -2.94 -10.98 -10.36
N TYR A 142 -3.29 -12.27 -10.49
CA TYR A 142 -2.60 -13.24 -11.35
C TYR A 142 -3.31 -13.46 -12.69
N LEU A 143 -4.64 -13.33 -12.71
CA LEU A 143 -5.50 -13.56 -13.87
C LEU A 143 -6.14 -12.23 -14.29
N GLN A 144 -5.50 -11.56 -15.25
CA GLN A 144 -5.99 -10.31 -15.79
C GLN A 144 -6.33 -10.46 -17.28
N SER A 145 -7.55 -10.05 -17.64
CA SER A 145 -7.96 -9.98 -19.04
C SER A 145 -7.14 -8.91 -19.76
N HIS A 146 -6.69 -9.22 -20.98
CA HIS A 146 -5.84 -8.32 -21.75
C HIS A 146 -5.90 -8.63 -23.25
N PHE A 147 -5.50 -7.64 -24.06
CA PHE A 147 -5.17 -7.83 -25.47
C PHE A 147 -3.71 -8.26 -25.61
N ILE A 148 -3.46 -9.21 -26.50
CA ILE A 148 -2.11 -9.74 -26.73
C ILE A 148 -1.20 -8.69 -27.38
N ALA A 149 -1.75 -7.94 -28.35
CA ALA A 149 -1.00 -6.88 -29.04
C ALA A 149 -0.48 -5.81 -28.07
N ASN A 150 -1.31 -5.39 -27.11
CA ASN A 150 -0.92 -4.43 -26.09
C ASN A 150 -1.87 -4.50 -24.87
N LYS A 151 -1.29 -4.71 -23.68
CA LYS A 151 -2.03 -4.82 -22.39
C LYS A 151 -2.84 -3.57 -22.01
N TYR A 152 -2.53 -2.41 -22.60
CA TYR A 152 -3.23 -1.15 -22.31
C TYR A 152 -4.48 -0.94 -23.17
N ILE A 153 -4.74 -1.80 -24.16
CA ILE A 153 -6.00 -1.78 -24.91
C ILE A 153 -7.12 -2.22 -23.96
N PRO A 154 -8.21 -1.42 -23.80
CA PRO A 154 -9.32 -1.76 -22.92
C PRO A 154 -9.98 -3.08 -23.34
N VAL A 155 -10.24 -4.01 -22.41
CA VAL A 155 -10.92 -5.29 -22.70
C VAL A 155 -12.36 -5.07 -23.23
N THR A 156 -12.96 -3.94 -22.84
CA THR A 156 -14.25 -3.41 -23.34
C THR A 156 -14.25 -3.03 -24.82
N THR A 157 -13.08 -3.00 -25.49
CA THR A 157 -12.96 -2.78 -26.94
C THR A 157 -13.95 -3.68 -27.67
N ILE A 158 -14.78 -3.10 -28.53
CA ILE A 158 -15.76 -3.84 -29.32
C ILE A 158 -15.10 -4.27 -30.62
N LEU A 159 -15.13 -5.58 -30.91
CA LEU A 159 -14.72 -6.15 -32.20
C LEU A 159 -15.97 -6.63 -32.94
N GLN A 160 -16.26 -6.07 -34.12
CA GLN A 160 -17.44 -6.39 -34.91
C GLN A 160 -17.10 -6.43 -36.41
N GLU A 161 -17.76 -7.30 -37.17
CA GLU A 161 -17.57 -7.37 -38.63
C GLU A 161 -18.14 -6.13 -39.36
N LYS A 162 -19.20 -5.53 -38.81
CA LYS A 162 -19.83 -4.33 -39.37
C LYS A 162 -19.15 -3.06 -38.86
N TYR A 163 -19.01 -2.09 -39.76
CA TYR A 163 -18.48 -0.78 -39.41
C TYR A 163 -19.37 -0.07 -38.39
N LYS A 164 -18.75 0.44 -37.32
CA LYS A 164 -19.36 1.34 -36.35
C LYS A 164 -18.59 2.66 -36.35
N LYS A 165 -19.29 3.79 -36.23
CA LYS A 165 -18.67 5.13 -36.19
C LYS A 165 -17.57 5.17 -35.12
N GLY A 166 -16.36 5.54 -35.52
CA GLY A 166 -15.17 5.56 -34.66
C GLY A 166 -14.37 4.24 -34.59
N GLY A 167 -14.82 3.19 -35.29
CA GLY A 167 -14.08 1.94 -35.43
C GLY A 167 -12.99 2.01 -36.51
N PHE A 168 -11.85 1.39 -36.26
CA PHE A 168 -10.77 1.23 -37.24
C PHE A 168 -10.77 -0.19 -37.81
N ALA A 169 -10.41 -0.33 -39.08
CA ALA A 169 -10.40 -1.61 -39.77
C ALA A 169 -9.19 -2.45 -39.35
N LEU A 170 -9.44 -3.66 -38.88
CA LEU A 170 -8.46 -4.72 -38.75
C LEU A 170 -8.35 -5.46 -40.07
N LYS A 171 -7.17 -5.41 -40.68
CA LYS A 171 -6.89 -6.03 -41.99
C LYS A 171 -5.96 -7.22 -41.86
N ASP A 172 -6.19 -8.25 -42.68
CA ASP A 172 -5.25 -9.36 -42.86
C ASP A 172 -4.01 -8.94 -43.68
N ASN A 173 -3.08 -9.88 -43.88
CA ASN A 173 -1.89 -9.67 -44.72
C ASN A 173 -2.25 -9.22 -46.16
N HIS A 174 -3.35 -9.73 -46.71
CA HIS A 174 -3.82 -9.41 -48.06
C HIS A 174 -4.63 -8.09 -48.13
N GLN A 175 -4.66 -7.32 -47.04
CA GLN A 175 -5.43 -6.09 -46.85
C GLN A 175 -6.96 -6.26 -46.84
N ASN A 176 -7.48 -7.48 -46.74
CA ASN A 176 -8.91 -7.71 -46.55
C ASN A 176 -9.32 -7.30 -45.14
N VAL A 177 -10.45 -6.61 -45.01
CA VAL A 177 -11.00 -6.23 -43.71
C VAL A 177 -11.59 -7.46 -43.04
N ILE A 178 -11.05 -7.82 -41.87
CA ILE A 178 -11.53 -8.92 -41.04
C ILE A 178 -12.64 -8.41 -40.10
N ALA A 179 -12.41 -7.26 -39.48
CA ALA A 179 -13.32 -6.66 -38.52
C ALA A 179 -13.02 -5.18 -38.29
N TYR A 180 -13.89 -4.52 -37.53
CA TYR A 180 -13.70 -3.18 -37.01
C TYR A 180 -13.56 -3.23 -35.50
N ALA A 181 -12.49 -2.62 -35.01
CA ALA A 181 -12.22 -2.47 -33.58
C ALA A 181 -12.60 -1.05 -33.14
N ASN A 182 -13.34 -0.92 -32.05
CA ASN A 182 -13.70 0.37 -31.46
C ASN A 182 -13.46 0.33 -29.97
N PHE A 183 -12.55 1.19 -29.48
CA PHE A 183 -12.27 1.30 -28.06
C PHE A 183 -12.42 2.72 -27.56
N ASN A 184 -12.93 2.83 -26.33
CA ASN A 184 -13.16 4.10 -25.68
C ASN A 184 -11.83 4.68 -25.16
N PRO A 185 -11.38 5.84 -25.64
CA PRO A 185 -10.11 6.43 -25.20
C PRO A 185 -10.09 6.76 -23.69
N LYS A 186 -11.26 6.93 -23.06
CA LYS A 186 -11.35 7.20 -21.61
C LYS A 186 -11.06 5.98 -20.74
N GLU A 187 -11.17 4.78 -21.30
CA GLU A 187 -10.98 3.52 -20.58
C GLU A 187 -9.54 2.98 -20.69
N ILE A 188 -8.68 3.67 -21.45
CA ILE A 188 -7.27 3.31 -21.58
C ILE A 188 -6.59 3.48 -20.22
N LYS A 189 -6.08 2.36 -19.68
CA LYS A 189 -5.32 2.36 -18.42
C LYS A 189 -4.06 3.20 -18.62
N LYS A 190 -3.83 4.16 -17.72
CA LYS A 190 -2.59 4.95 -17.73
C LYS A 190 -1.40 4.06 -17.37
N ILE A 191 -0.27 4.28 -18.03
CA ILE A 191 1.00 3.66 -17.65
C ILE A 191 1.37 3.95 -16.19
N VAL A 192 1.71 2.87 -15.49
CA VAL A 192 2.33 2.87 -14.16
C VAL A 192 3.86 2.90 -14.32
N PRO A 193 4.62 3.62 -13.47
CA PRO A 193 6.08 3.61 -13.49
C PRO A 193 6.68 2.21 -13.34
N ASN A 194 7.65 1.88 -14.19
CA ASN A 194 8.41 0.64 -14.05
C ASN A 194 9.51 0.79 -12.98
N TYR A 195 10.08 -0.33 -12.50
CA TYR A 195 11.18 -0.32 -11.53
C TYR A 195 12.36 0.56 -11.94
N LEU A 196 12.74 0.57 -13.23
CA LEU A 196 13.79 1.44 -13.73
C LEU A 196 13.45 2.93 -13.60
N ASP A 197 12.19 3.30 -13.86
CA ASP A 197 11.75 4.70 -13.75
C ASP A 197 11.77 5.15 -12.29
N ILE A 198 11.37 4.25 -11.37
CA ILE A 198 11.45 4.47 -9.92
C ILE A 198 12.91 4.71 -9.48
N ILE A 199 13.85 3.84 -9.90
CA ILE A 199 15.27 3.97 -9.56
C ILE A 199 15.84 5.30 -10.08
N LEU A 200 15.53 5.65 -11.33
CA LEU A 200 15.98 6.92 -11.91
C LEU A 200 15.43 8.13 -11.13
N VAL A 201 14.16 8.10 -10.73
CA VAL A 201 13.56 9.16 -9.91
C VAL A 201 14.23 9.25 -8.54
N ILE A 202 14.52 8.12 -7.89
CA ILE A 202 15.24 8.10 -6.60
C ILE A 202 16.61 8.79 -6.76
N VAL A 203 17.39 8.40 -7.78
CA VAL A 203 18.69 9.02 -8.07
C VAL A 203 18.53 10.53 -8.35
N ALA A 204 17.50 10.93 -9.10
CA ALA A 204 17.23 12.33 -9.40
C ALA A 204 16.89 13.15 -8.14
N VAL A 205 16.13 12.57 -7.22
CA VAL A 205 15.81 13.20 -5.92
C VAL A 205 17.07 13.33 -5.06
N PHE A 206 17.93 12.31 -5.00
CA PHE A 206 19.22 12.40 -4.29
C PHE A 206 20.15 13.46 -4.89
N LEU A 207 20.23 13.52 -6.21
CA LEU A 207 21.00 14.54 -6.91
C LEU A 207 20.45 15.95 -6.66
N LEU A 208 19.13 16.12 -6.73
CA LEU A 208 18.44 17.37 -6.42
C LEU A 208 18.72 17.78 -4.96
N TYR A 209 18.65 16.84 -4.02
CA TYR A 209 19.02 17.06 -2.63
C TYR A 209 20.46 17.55 -2.48
N ALA A 210 21.42 16.87 -3.13
CA ALA A 210 22.83 17.26 -3.12
C ALA A 210 23.03 18.68 -3.70
N SER A 211 22.38 18.98 -4.83
CA SER A 211 22.40 20.31 -5.46
C SER A 211 21.88 21.42 -4.56
N ILE A 212 20.75 21.20 -3.88
CA ILE A 212 20.18 22.18 -2.95
C ILE A 212 21.11 22.36 -1.76
N ASN A 213 21.61 21.27 -1.16
CA ASN A 213 22.50 21.36 0.00
C ASN A 213 23.81 22.10 -0.33
N ILE A 214 24.40 21.84 -1.49
CA ILE A 214 25.61 22.56 -1.94
C ILE A 214 25.31 24.04 -2.21
N SER A 215 24.15 24.35 -2.79
CA SER A 215 23.70 25.74 -3.01
C SER A 215 23.52 26.48 -1.68
N ASN A 216 22.93 25.81 -0.70
CA ASN A 216 22.77 26.30 0.67
C ASN A 216 24.11 26.62 1.34
N ILE A 217 25.10 25.74 1.22
CA ILE A 217 26.47 26.01 1.71
C ILE A 217 27.07 27.26 1.04
N GLY A 218 26.81 27.46 -0.24
CA GLY A 218 27.24 28.65 -0.98
C GLY A 218 26.59 29.94 -0.47
N LEU A 219 25.29 29.90 -0.17
CA LEU A 219 24.49 31.02 0.32
C LEU A 219 24.75 31.35 1.80
N SER A 220 25.08 30.35 2.62
CA SER A 220 25.28 30.49 4.07
C SER A 220 26.65 31.08 4.47
N ARG A 221 27.47 31.55 3.52
CA ARG A 221 28.81 32.10 3.83
C ARG A 221 28.73 33.37 4.69
N LYS A 222 29.24 33.25 5.93
CA LYS A 222 29.66 34.21 6.97
C LYS A 222 28.87 35.51 7.28
N LYS A 223 27.89 35.98 6.50
CA LYS A 223 27.05 37.15 6.89
C LYS A 223 25.54 36.97 6.75
N HIS A 224 25.07 35.88 6.13
CA HIS A 224 23.64 35.70 5.83
C HIS A 224 23.12 34.27 6.05
N GLN A 225 23.43 33.66 7.20
CA GLN A 225 22.98 32.29 7.56
C GLN A 225 21.46 32.09 7.42
N TRP A 226 20.68 33.13 7.78
CA TRP A 226 19.21 33.14 7.65
C TRP A 226 18.72 33.03 6.20
N LYS A 227 19.48 33.52 5.21
CA LYS A 227 19.10 33.41 3.80
C LYS A 227 19.11 31.95 3.33
N GLY A 228 20.09 31.15 3.77
CA GLY A 228 20.12 29.72 3.45
C GLY A 228 19.05 28.91 4.19
N PHE A 229 18.72 29.28 5.43
CA PHE A 229 17.59 28.68 6.14
C PHE A 229 16.27 28.96 5.43
N LEU A 230 15.99 30.24 5.11
CA LEU A 230 14.78 30.63 4.39
C LEU A 230 14.72 29.99 3.00
N PHE A 231 15.84 29.87 2.29
CA PHE A 231 15.89 29.17 1.01
C PHE A 231 15.55 27.68 1.14
N SER A 232 16.05 27.00 2.18
CA SER A 232 15.73 25.60 2.45
C SER A 232 14.24 25.39 2.77
N VAL A 233 13.67 26.24 3.62
CA VAL A 233 12.24 26.20 3.95
C VAL A 233 11.40 26.49 2.71
N PHE A 234 11.78 27.51 1.94
CA PHE A 234 11.10 27.88 0.71
C PHE A 234 11.11 26.75 -0.31
N ILE A 235 12.28 26.15 -0.60
CA ILE A 235 12.40 25.15 -1.66
C ILE A 235 11.64 23.86 -1.32
N ILE A 236 11.70 23.42 -0.06
CA ILE A 236 10.95 22.23 0.40
C ILE A 236 9.45 22.51 0.35
N SER A 237 9.01 23.66 0.87
CA SER A 237 7.59 24.03 0.87
C SER A 237 7.05 24.25 -0.54
N PHE A 238 7.86 24.84 -1.43
CA PHE A 238 7.51 25.08 -2.84
C PHE A 238 7.33 23.76 -3.59
N PHE A 239 8.29 22.84 -3.53
CA PHE A 239 8.14 21.54 -4.17
C PHE A 239 6.98 20.73 -3.58
N ARG A 240 6.74 20.85 -2.27
CA ARG A 240 5.62 20.18 -1.63
C ARG A 240 4.26 20.73 -2.11
N LEU A 241 4.15 22.05 -2.20
CA LEU A 241 2.95 22.72 -2.73
C LEU A 241 2.69 22.33 -4.19
N LEU A 242 3.74 22.27 -5.01
CA LEU A 242 3.62 21.78 -6.40
C LEU A 242 3.08 20.35 -6.46
N LEU A 243 3.58 19.45 -5.63
CA LEU A 243 3.11 18.06 -5.58
C LEU A 243 1.65 17.94 -5.11
N TYR A 244 1.17 18.87 -4.28
CA TYR A 244 -0.24 18.90 -3.87
C TYR A 244 -1.17 19.45 -4.96
N ILE A 245 -0.76 20.50 -5.68
CA ILE A 245 -1.59 21.12 -6.74
C ILE A 245 -1.62 20.26 -8.01
N PHE A 246 -0.45 19.80 -8.47
CA PHE A 246 -0.32 19.06 -9.72
C PHE A 246 -0.43 17.54 -9.54
N GLY A 247 -0.40 17.06 -8.30
CA GLY A 247 -0.26 15.64 -7.99
C GLY A 247 1.17 15.14 -8.18
N ILE A 248 1.41 13.88 -7.80
CA ILE A 248 2.72 13.26 -7.98
C ILE A 248 2.92 12.92 -9.46
N PRO A 249 4.04 13.32 -10.09
CA PRO A 249 4.31 13.04 -11.49
C PRO A 249 4.37 11.53 -11.78
N PHE A 250 4.36 11.20 -13.07
CA PHE A 250 4.49 9.82 -13.57
C PHE A 250 3.35 8.86 -13.18
N ASN A 251 2.18 9.38 -12.80
CA ASN A 251 1.10 8.58 -12.22
C ASN A 251 1.56 7.78 -10.98
N ALA A 252 2.59 8.24 -10.27
CA ALA A 252 3.15 7.52 -9.13
C ALA A 252 2.15 7.34 -7.98
N ARG A 253 1.00 8.05 -7.98
CA ARG A 253 -0.13 7.81 -7.07
C ARG A 253 -0.75 6.41 -7.21
N GLN A 254 -0.51 5.73 -8.32
CA GLN A 254 -0.92 4.34 -8.54
C GLN A 254 0.04 3.34 -7.89
N LEU A 255 1.22 3.77 -7.43
CA LEU A 255 2.12 2.90 -6.67
C LEU A 255 1.57 2.73 -5.26
N ASP A 256 1.69 1.51 -4.74
CA ASP A 256 1.22 1.13 -3.40
C ASP A 256 1.75 2.07 -2.30
N PHE A 257 3.02 2.50 -2.39
CA PHE A 257 3.63 3.42 -1.43
C PHE A 257 2.93 4.78 -1.32
N PHE A 258 2.25 5.22 -2.38
CA PHE A 258 1.46 6.45 -2.42
C PHE A 258 -0.05 6.19 -2.42
N SER A 259 -0.47 4.93 -2.21
CA SER A 259 -1.87 4.55 -2.17
C SER A 259 -2.50 4.93 -0.83
N PRO A 260 -3.69 5.56 -0.83
CA PRO A 260 -4.44 5.85 0.40
C PRO A 260 -4.97 4.58 1.07
N LEU A 261 -4.96 3.44 0.38
CA LEU A 261 -5.40 2.15 0.94
C LEU A 261 -4.45 1.62 2.01
N ILE A 262 -3.18 2.01 1.96
CA ILE A 262 -2.17 1.60 2.94
C ILE A 262 -2.17 2.55 4.14
N TYR A 263 -2.24 3.85 3.90
CA TYR A 263 -2.29 4.85 4.95
C TYR A 263 -3.02 6.08 4.44
N HIS A 264 -3.98 6.58 5.22
CA HIS A 264 -4.66 7.83 4.96
C HIS A 264 -5.13 8.43 6.28
N LYS A 265 -4.85 9.72 6.48
CA LYS A 265 -5.35 10.48 7.61
C LYS A 265 -6.15 11.70 7.15
N ASP A 266 -5.45 12.66 6.56
CA ASP A 266 -5.99 13.94 6.09
C ASP A 266 -5.36 14.32 4.73
N ALA A 267 -5.80 15.44 4.14
CA ALA A 267 -5.28 15.93 2.86
C ALA A 267 -3.74 16.13 2.82
N ILE A 268 -3.12 16.50 3.96
CA ILE A 268 -1.66 16.70 4.07
C ILE A 268 -0.91 15.36 4.24
N LEU A 269 -1.55 14.39 4.91
CA LEU A 269 -1.01 13.07 5.24
C LEU A 269 -1.86 12.00 4.52
N TYR A 270 -1.95 12.13 3.20
CA TYR A 270 -2.85 11.33 2.37
C TYR A 270 -2.33 9.91 2.12
N SER A 271 -1.00 9.73 2.07
CA SER A 271 -0.36 8.44 1.78
C SER A 271 0.90 8.22 2.63
N LEU A 272 1.37 6.97 2.70
CA LEU A 272 2.60 6.64 3.43
C LEU A 272 3.81 7.43 2.90
N GLY A 273 3.94 7.52 1.58
CA GLY A 273 4.99 8.32 0.95
C GLY A 273 4.91 9.81 1.24
N ASP A 274 3.70 10.36 1.43
CA ASP A 274 3.53 11.75 1.86
C ASP A 274 4.09 11.98 3.28
N VAL A 275 3.86 11.04 4.21
CA VAL A 275 4.47 11.09 5.55
C VAL A 275 5.99 11.01 5.46
N PHE A 276 6.52 10.10 4.64
CA PHE A 276 7.96 9.92 4.44
C PHE A 276 8.64 11.21 3.97
N PHE A 277 8.13 11.85 2.91
CA PHE A 277 8.74 13.09 2.41
C PHE A 277 8.57 14.27 3.38
N ASN A 278 7.46 14.34 4.13
CA ASN A 278 7.30 15.34 5.18
C ASN A 278 8.33 15.14 6.31
N ALA A 279 8.52 13.90 6.77
CA ALA A 279 9.50 13.56 7.81
C ALA A 279 10.95 13.82 7.34
N LEU A 280 11.27 13.44 6.09
CA LEU A 280 12.58 13.69 5.48
C LEU A 280 12.84 15.20 5.31
N GLY A 281 11.86 15.96 4.84
CA GLY A 281 11.95 17.41 4.72
C GLY A 281 12.14 18.11 6.07
N PHE A 282 11.40 17.68 7.08
CA PHE A 282 11.56 18.18 8.46
C PHE A 282 12.95 17.88 9.02
N MET A 283 13.40 16.63 8.93
CA MET A 283 14.75 16.21 9.34
C MET A 283 15.81 17.04 8.63
N TRP A 284 15.64 17.29 7.34
CA TRP A 284 16.58 18.07 6.54
C TRP A 284 16.67 19.53 7.01
N ILE A 285 15.54 20.20 7.24
CA ILE A 285 15.50 21.59 7.76
C ILE A 285 16.23 21.66 9.11
N VAL A 286 15.92 20.74 10.03
CA VAL A 286 16.52 20.70 11.36
C VAL A 286 18.02 20.44 11.29
N SER A 287 18.45 19.49 10.46
CA SER A 287 19.87 19.19 10.22
C SER A 287 20.62 20.38 9.62
N TYR A 288 19.98 21.13 8.73
CA TYR A 288 20.56 22.35 8.17
C TYR A 288 20.80 23.41 9.25
N VAL A 289 19.80 23.66 10.11
CA VAL A 289 19.93 24.60 11.24
C VAL A 289 21.09 24.16 12.14
N TYR A 290 21.16 22.87 12.47
CA TYR A 290 22.19 22.34 13.35
C TYR A 290 23.62 22.51 12.80
N LYS A 291 23.80 22.36 11.48
CA LYS A 291 25.12 22.36 10.86
C LYS A 291 25.60 23.74 10.40
N TYR A 292 24.68 24.62 9.99
CA TYR A 292 25.04 25.83 9.25
C TYR A 292 24.59 27.14 9.91
N THR A 293 23.96 27.09 11.08
CA THR A 293 23.56 28.29 11.83
C THR A 293 24.24 28.35 13.18
N ASP A 294 24.59 29.55 13.65
CA ASP A 294 25.16 29.76 14.98
C ASP A 294 24.05 29.79 16.06
N TYR A 295 23.24 28.71 16.11
CA TYR A 295 22.08 28.61 17.00
C TYR A 295 22.44 28.77 18.49
N THR A 296 23.69 28.50 18.88
CA THR A 296 24.18 28.65 20.26
C THR A 296 24.32 30.12 20.70
N ILE A 297 24.40 31.06 19.76
CA ILE A 297 24.52 32.51 20.03
C ILE A 297 23.17 33.21 19.80
N ALA A 298 22.22 32.54 19.15
CA ALA A 298 20.89 33.09 18.90
C ALA A 298 20.23 33.62 20.18
N PHE A 299 19.63 34.81 20.06
CA PHE A 299 18.97 35.57 21.12
C PHE A 299 19.84 36.05 22.30
N LYS A 300 21.16 35.79 22.34
CA LYS A 300 22.03 36.31 23.41
C LYS A 300 22.11 37.83 23.47
N GLN A 301 22.02 38.50 22.32
CA GLN A 301 22.14 39.96 22.20
C GLN A 301 20.79 40.69 22.35
N LEU A 302 19.71 39.98 22.65
CA LEU A 302 18.36 40.55 22.66
C LEU A 302 18.09 41.28 23.99
N GLN A 303 18.19 42.61 23.97
CA GLN A 303 18.12 43.45 25.18
C GLN A 303 16.69 43.81 25.61
N HIS A 304 15.73 43.89 24.68
CA HIS A 304 14.35 44.30 24.98
C HIS A 304 13.59 43.23 25.78
N LYS A 305 13.17 43.58 27.01
CA LYS A 305 12.48 42.69 27.96
C LYS A 305 11.25 41.98 27.37
N TYR A 306 10.38 42.72 26.68
CA TYR A 306 9.14 42.17 26.11
C TYR A 306 9.39 41.20 24.95
N LEU A 307 10.30 41.56 24.04
CA LEU A 307 10.68 40.68 22.93
C LEU A 307 11.37 39.41 23.43
N LYS A 308 12.17 39.50 24.48
CA LYS A 308 12.79 38.34 25.14
C LYS A 308 11.75 37.40 25.74
N ALA A 309 10.75 37.94 26.44
CA ALA A 309 9.66 37.16 27.01
C ALA A 309 8.80 36.50 25.91
N LEU A 310 8.46 37.23 24.84
CA LEU A 310 7.72 36.70 23.69
C LEU A 310 8.49 35.57 23.01
N ALA A 311 9.79 35.75 22.73
CA ALA A 311 10.63 34.73 22.11
C ALA A 311 10.75 33.47 22.97
N LEU A 312 10.77 33.63 24.30
CA LEU A 312 10.81 32.52 25.24
C LEU A 312 9.49 31.74 25.24
N LEU A 313 8.35 32.43 25.32
CA LEU A 313 7.03 31.79 25.22
C LEU A 313 6.88 31.03 23.88
N LEU A 314 7.27 31.65 22.76
CA LEU A 314 7.23 31.02 21.44
C LEU A 314 8.16 29.81 21.34
N SER A 315 9.37 29.88 21.91
CA SER A 315 10.32 28.75 21.88
C SER A 315 9.82 27.55 22.68
N VAL A 316 9.22 27.78 23.85
CA VAL A 316 8.61 26.72 24.68
C VAL A 316 7.34 26.17 24.01
N ALA A 317 6.49 27.05 23.48
CA ALA A 317 5.28 26.63 22.78
C ALA A 317 5.61 25.76 21.56
N PHE A 318 6.59 26.18 20.76
CA PHE A 318 7.06 25.45 19.59
C PHE A 318 7.63 24.08 19.94
N SER A 319 8.41 23.97 21.03
CA SER A 319 8.99 22.68 21.42
C SER A 319 7.95 21.67 21.87
N VAL A 320 6.99 22.10 22.70
CA VAL A 320 5.88 21.24 23.15
C VAL A 320 4.99 20.85 21.96
N TYR A 321 4.65 21.80 21.10
CA TYR A 321 3.82 21.55 19.94
C TYR A 321 4.45 20.53 18.98
N ILE A 322 5.73 20.69 18.62
CA ILE A 322 6.43 19.74 17.74
C ILE A 322 6.50 18.34 18.36
N PHE A 323 6.79 18.25 19.66
CA PHE A 323 6.85 16.96 20.34
C PHE A 323 5.50 16.24 20.32
N TYR A 324 4.41 16.92 20.68
CA TYR A 324 3.07 16.34 20.63
C TYR A 324 2.62 16.00 19.21
N GLN A 325 2.95 16.84 18.22
CA GLN A 325 2.65 16.57 16.82
C GLN A 325 3.37 15.30 16.34
N ALA A 326 4.62 15.08 16.76
CA ALA A 326 5.34 13.85 16.46
C ALA A 326 4.67 12.62 17.07
N ILE A 327 4.25 12.69 18.33
CA ILE A 327 3.50 11.61 18.98
C ILE A 327 2.17 11.34 18.26
N PHE A 328 1.49 12.38 17.81
CA PHE A 328 0.24 12.26 17.06
C PHE A 328 0.42 11.59 15.69
N ILE A 329 1.49 11.93 14.95
CA ILE A 329 1.81 11.32 13.66
C ILE A 329 2.25 9.87 13.84
N THR A 330 3.08 9.58 14.84
CA THR A 330 3.56 8.22 15.15
C THR A 330 2.40 7.32 15.58
N HIS A 331 1.48 7.84 16.40
CA HIS A 331 0.23 7.16 16.74
C HIS A 331 -0.60 6.85 15.49
N SER A 332 -0.87 7.80 14.59
CA SER A 332 -1.66 7.52 13.38
C SER A 332 -0.95 6.58 12.42
N LEU A 333 0.38 6.68 12.28
CA LEU A 333 1.13 5.75 11.46
C LEU A 333 0.99 4.31 11.96
N ILE A 334 1.00 4.09 13.28
CA ILE A 334 0.84 2.74 13.83
C ILE A 334 -0.62 2.30 13.77
N THR A 335 -1.58 3.14 14.15
CA THR A 335 -2.98 2.75 14.36
C THR A 335 -3.83 2.75 13.08
N ASP A 336 -3.62 3.72 12.20
CA ASP A 336 -4.43 3.92 10.99
C ASP A 336 -3.83 3.25 9.75
N ALA A 337 -2.50 3.02 9.71
CA ALA A 337 -1.89 2.33 8.57
C ALA A 337 -2.25 0.84 8.54
N ASN A 338 -2.55 0.33 7.34
CA ASN A 338 -2.70 -1.10 7.09
C ASN A 338 -1.34 -1.82 6.94
N ILE A 339 -0.41 -1.52 7.85
CA ILE A 339 0.94 -2.10 7.92
C ILE A 339 1.05 -2.86 9.23
N SER A 340 1.58 -4.09 9.23
CA SER A 340 1.90 -4.79 10.46
C SER A 340 3.27 -4.29 10.99
N PHE A 341 3.29 -3.76 12.20
CA PHE A 341 4.56 -3.43 12.89
C PHE A 341 5.03 -4.57 13.82
N ASP A 342 4.41 -5.74 13.67
CA ASP A 342 4.77 -6.93 14.41
C ASP A 342 5.98 -7.60 13.75
N VAL A 343 7.15 -7.39 14.34
CA VAL A 343 8.43 -7.91 13.85
C VAL A 343 8.67 -9.35 14.31
N SER A 344 7.85 -9.87 15.24
CA SER A 344 7.96 -11.26 15.69
C SER A 344 7.67 -12.25 14.57
N ASN A 345 6.80 -11.88 13.62
CA ASN A 345 6.46 -12.68 12.45
C ASN A 345 7.35 -12.34 11.25
N ILE A 346 8.61 -12.78 11.30
CA ILE A 346 9.65 -12.51 10.28
C ILE A 346 9.19 -12.89 8.86
N LYS A 347 8.34 -13.92 8.72
CA LYS A 347 7.83 -14.39 7.41
C LYS A 347 6.92 -13.39 6.71
N ASN A 348 6.27 -12.49 7.46
CA ASN A 348 5.30 -11.53 6.93
C ASN A 348 5.86 -10.10 6.85
N ILE A 349 7.19 -9.91 6.92
CA ILE A 349 7.81 -8.60 6.80
C ILE A 349 7.74 -8.13 5.34
N THR A 350 7.02 -7.02 5.11
CA THR A 350 6.96 -6.35 3.82
C THR A 350 7.86 -5.11 3.77
N VAL A 351 8.13 -4.59 2.57
CA VAL A 351 8.85 -3.31 2.38
C VAL A 351 8.13 -2.16 3.10
N PHE A 352 6.80 -2.23 3.26
CA PHE A 352 6.03 -1.22 3.98
C PHE A 352 6.33 -1.21 5.48
N ASN A 353 6.58 -2.38 6.09
CA ASN A 353 6.95 -2.48 7.50
C ASN A 353 8.27 -1.73 7.74
N PHE A 354 9.28 -2.00 6.90
CA PHE A 354 10.58 -1.34 6.99
C PHE A 354 10.48 0.17 6.73
N SER A 355 9.74 0.59 5.70
CA SER A 355 9.57 2.02 5.43
C SER A 355 8.84 2.74 6.57
N GLY A 356 7.86 2.10 7.23
CA GLY A 356 7.24 2.60 8.45
C GLY A 356 8.26 2.86 9.56
N LEU A 357 9.16 1.91 9.84
CA LEU A 357 10.22 2.08 10.84
C LEU A 357 11.19 3.23 10.47
N VAL A 358 11.56 3.36 9.20
CA VAL A 358 12.41 4.47 8.73
C VAL A 358 11.72 5.82 8.94
N ILE A 359 10.43 5.94 8.60
CA ILE A 359 9.64 7.16 8.83
C ILE A 359 9.66 7.53 10.31
N MET A 360 9.49 6.53 11.17
CA MET A 360 9.49 6.71 12.62
C MET A 360 10.85 7.19 13.15
N CYS A 361 11.97 6.63 12.68
CA CYS A 361 13.31 7.13 12.99
C CYS A 361 13.55 8.57 12.51
N LEU A 362 13.07 8.92 11.30
CA LEU A 362 13.17 10.28 10.79
C LEU A 362 12.38 11.28 11.66
N ILE A 363 11.18 10.89 12.11
CA ILE A 363 10.38 11.73 13.01
C ILE A 363 11.06 11.88 14.37
N SER A 364 11.46 10.77 15.01
CA SER A 364 12.03 10.78 16.35
C SER A 364 13.36 11.53 16.41
N GLY A 365 14.27 11.28 15.45
CA GLY A 365 15.55 11.97 15.36
C GLY A 365 15.38 13.47 15.05
N GLY A 366 14.45 13.83 14.15
CA GLY A 366 14.16 15.24 13.83
C GLY A 366 13.63 16.01 15.04
N VAL A 367 12.76 15.38 15.83
CA VAL A 367 12.21 15.96 17.07
C VAL A 367 13.29 16.08 18.13
N ALA A 368 14.12 15.06 18.34
CA ALA A 368 15.20 15.11 19.32
C ALA A 368 16.19 16.26 19.04
N LEU A 369 16.58 16.44 17.78
CA LEU A 369 17.42 17.57 17.36
C LEU A 369 16.72 18.91 17.56
N THR A 370 15.42 18.99 17.28
CA THR A 370 14.61 20.22 17.50
C THR A 370 14.48 20.56 18.98
N LEU A 371 14.25 19.57 19.84
CA LEU A 371 14.19 19.76 21.28
C LEU A 371 15.54 20.22 21.85
N ASN A 372 16.64 19.69 21.34
CA ASN A 372 17.97 20.18 21.70
C ASN A 372 18.22 21.62 21.21
N LEU A 373 17.84 21.96 19.97
CA LEU A 373 17.92 23.34 19.46
C LEU A 373 17.13 24.31 20.33
N THR A 374 15.87 23.99 20.63
CA THR A 374 15.01 24.82 21.50
C THR A 374 15.56 24.91 22.92
N ASN A 375 16.26 23.88 23.42
CA ASN A 375 16.94 23.93 24.71
C ASN A 375 17.99 25.05 24.77
N TYR A 376 18.84 25.15 23.74
CA TYR A 376 19.81 26.24 23.63
C TYR A 376 19.13 27.62 23.53
N LEU A 377 18.06 27.73 22.76
CA LEU A 377 17.30 28.99 22.62
C LEU A 377 16.71 29.43 23.97
N ILE A 378 16.05 28.51 24.70
CA ILE A 378 15.43 28.81 25.99
C ILE A 378 16.50 29.19 27.02
N ASN A 379 17.62 28.46 27.08
CA ASN A 379 18.71 28.74 28.02
C ASN A 379 19.42 30.08 27.73
N ASN A 380 19.49 30.51 26.46
CA ASN A 380 19.99 31.85 26.10
C ASN A 380 19.00 32.97 26.49
N LEU A 381 17.71 32.71 26.42
CA LEU A 381 16.65 33.68 26.73
C LEU A 381 16.42 33.84 28.25
N ASN A 382 16.60 32.78 29.04
CA ASN A 382 16.39 32.82 30.47
C ASN A 382 17.36 31.91 31.24
N SER A 383 18.01 32.46 32.26
CA SER A 383 18.92 31.73 33.14
C SER A 383 18.19 30.91 34.21
N ASN A 384 16.95 31.27 34.55
CA ASN A 384 16.19 30.59 35.60
C ASN A 384 15.58 29.28 35.10
N LYS A 385 16.23 28.15 35.44
CA LYS A 385 15.77 26.81 35.09
C LYS A 385 14.37 26.48 35.61
N PHE A 386 13.99 26.97 36.80
CA PHE A 386 12.66 26.70 37.36
C PHE A 386 11.55 27.26 36.48
N LEU A 387 11.69 28.51 36.02
CA LEU A 387 10.71 29.16 35.14
C LEU A 387 10.57 28.41 33.81
N LYS A 388 11.66 27.86 33.27
CA LYS A 388 11.64 27.02 32.07
C LYS A 388 10.77 25.78 32.27
N TYR A 389 10.99 25.01 33.35
CA TYR A 389 10.20 23.79 33.60
C TYR A 389 8.74 24.10 33.91
N LEU A 390 8.46 25.20 34.62
CA LEU A 390 7.11 25.68 34.89
C LEU A 390 6.37 25.99 33.58
N LEU A 391 7.01 26.72 32.66
CA LEU A 391 6.43 27.02 31.35
C LEU A 391 6.23 25.78 30.50
N ILE A 392 7.20 24.86 30.46
CA ILE A 392 7.05 23.58 29.75
C ILE A 392 5.84 22.81 30.31
N GLY A 393 5.71 22.71 31.65
CA GLY A 393 4.56 22.09 32.31
C GLY A 393 3.22 22.74 31.94
N LEU A 394 3.17 24.07 31.93
CA LEU A 394 1.97 24.82 31.56
C LEU A 394 1.59 24.59 30.09
N PHE A 395 2.55 24.65 29.17
CA PHE A 395 2.28 24.40 27.75
C PHE A 395 1.95 22.93 27.44
N LEU A 396 2.49 21.97 28.21
CA LEU A 396 2.11 20.56 28.13
C LEU A 396 0.61 20.35 28.44
N LEU A 397 0.05 21.14 29.36
CA LEU A 397 -1.38 21.16 29.67
C LEU A 397 -2.18 21.90 28.59
N LEU A 398 -1.75 23.10 28.17
CA LEU A 398 -2.45 23.89 27.15
C LEU A 398 -2.57 23.16 25.81
N PHE A 399 -1.51 22.48 25.38
CA PHE A 399 -1.50 21.76 24.11
C PHE A 399 -1.99 20.30 24.21
N ARG A 400 -2.64 19.91 25.31
CA ARG A 400 -3.18 18.55 25.48
C ARG A 400 -4.07 18.11 24.31
N GLY A 401 -4.81 19.04 23.71
CA GLY A 401 -5.70 18.77 22.57
C GLY A 401 -5.00 18.32 21.29
N VAL A 402 -3.68 18.49 21.17
CA VAL A 402 -2.89 18.00 20.02
C VAL A 402 -2.69 16.49 20.07
N LEU A 403 -2.65 15.90 21.27
CA LEU A 403 -2.48 14.46 21.45
C LEU A 403 -3.76 13.69 21.07
N PRO A 404 -3.65 12.44 20.60
CA PRO A 404 -4.82 11.62 20.31
C PRO A 404 -5.73 11.46 21.54
N VAL A 405 -7.04 11.67 21.33
CA VAL A 405 -8.08 11.51 22.37
C VAL A 405 -8.12 10.09 22.94
N ALA A 406 -7.71 9.10 22.14
CA ALA A 406 -7.64 7.69 22.54
C ALA A 406 -6.59 7.37 23.62
N LEU A 407 -5.66 8.30 23.91
CA LEU A 407 -4.64 8.10 24.93
C LEU A 407 -5.19 8.30 26.35
N SER A 408 -4.97 7.30 27.20
CA SER A 408 -5.31 7.38 28.63
C SER A 408 -4.58 8.53 29.33
N LEU A 409 -5.16 9.03 30.42
CA LEU A 409 -4.54 10.08 31.24
C LEU A 409 -3.15 9.66 31.76
N VAL A 410 -3.00 8.40 32.19
CA VAL A 410 -1.73 7.85 32.68
C VAL A 410 -0.66 7.92 31.60
N THR A 411 -0.99 7.50 30.37
CA THR A 411 -0.02 7.51 29.27
C THR A 411 0.41 8.90 28.86
N VAL A 412 -0.51 9.86 28.96
CA VAL A 412 -0.19 11.26 28.65
C VAL A 412 0.69 11.85 29.72
N PHE A 413 0.43 11.53 30.99
CA PHE A 413 1.32 11.88 32.08
C PHE A 413 2.73 11.31 31.87
N CYS A 414 2.86 10.03 31.49
CA CYS A 414 4.17 9.42 31.19
C CYS A 414 4.90 10.12 30.03
N ILE A 415 4.18 10.47 28.96
CA ILE A 415 4.71 11.21 27.80
C ILE A 415 5.19 12.61 28.22
N SER A 416 4.38 13.34 29.00
CA SER A 416 4.73 14.66 29.52
C SER A 416 5.94 14.59 30.46
N LEU A 417 5.98 13.59 31.35
CA LEU A 417 7.11 13.32 32.23
C LEU A 417 8.39 13.05 31.41
N TRP A 418 8.28 12.26 30.34
CA TRP A 418 9.41 11.97 29.46
C TRP A 418 9.99 13.26 28.83
N LEU A 419 9.15 14.19 28.36
CA LEU A 419 9.63 15.46 27.79
C LEU A 419 10.39 16.29 28.84
N VAL A 420 9.84 16.39 30.05
CA VAL A 420 10.49 17.13 31.15
C VAL A 420 11.82 16.48 31.51
N LEU A 421 11.85 15.15 31.65
CA LEU A 421 13.08 14.38 31.89
C LEU A 421 14.11 14.59 30.77
N PHE A 422 13.68 14.62 29.50
CA PHE A 422 14.57 14.88 28.38
C PHE A 422 15.25 16.26 28.48
N TYR A 423 14.50 17.31 28.84
CA TYR A 423 15.08 18.64 29.07
C TYR A 423 16.00 18.70 30.30
N ILE A 424 15.67 17.98 31.38
CA ILE A 424 16.52 17.84 32.56
C ILE A 424 17.85 17.17 32.15
N LEU A 425 17.78 16.05 31.42
CA LEU A 425 18.97 15.36 30.93
C LEU A 425 19.83 16.30 30.06
N LEU A 426 19.24 17.07 29.14
CA LEU A 426 19.98 18.06 28.33
C LEU A 426 20.65 19.18 29.14
N ASP A 427 20.06 19.60 30.27
CA ASP A 427 20.57 20.70 31.09
C ASP A 427 21.64 20.29 32.10
N TYR A 428 21.59 19.06 32.60
CA TYR A 428 22.48 18.56 33.64
C TYR A 428 23.58 17.66 33.09
N ILE A 429 23.29 16.90 32.05
CA ILE A 429 24.30 16.09 31.36
C ILE A 429 24.97 17.00 30.33
N LYS A 430 26.22 17.42 30.61
CA LYS A 430 27.04 18.26 29.71
C LYS A 430 27.46 17.54 28.40
N ILE A 431 26.79 16.46 28.04
CA ILE A 431 26.99 15.66 26.83
C ILE A 431 26.22 16.35 25.69
N LYS A 432 26.92 17.15 24.90
CA LYS A 432 26.33 17.93 23.81
C LYS A 432 26.13 17.04 22.59
N ILE A 433 24.93 16.97 22.04
CA ILE A 433 24.75 16.42 20.69
C ILE A 433 25.66 17.24 19.76
N THR A 434 26.51 16.58 18.99
CA THR A 434 27.39 17.23 18.01
C THR A 434 26.92 16.86 16.60
N THR A 435 27.53 17.46 15.59
CA THR A 435 27.25 17.13 14.18
C THR A 435 27.82 15.77 13.79
N ASP A 436 28.76 15.25 14.57
CA ASP A 436 29.51 14.05 14.24
C ASP A 436 28.85 12.85 14.90
N VAL A 437 28.26 12.00 14.05
CA VAL A 437 27.48 10.82 14.46
C VAL A 437 28.35 9.78 15.17
N SER A 438 29.67 9.82 14.98
CA SER A 438 30.64 8.93 15.61
C SER A 438 31.01 9.34 17.04
N GLU A 439 30.62 10.52 17.50
CA GLU A 439 30.90 10.91 18.88
C GLU A 439 30.05 10.12 19.87
N LEU A 440 30.66 9.68 20.97
CA LEU A 440 29.96 8.93 22.02
C LEU A 440 28.71 9.66 22.54
N SER A 441 28.78 10.99 22.55
CA SER A 441 27.67 11.87 22.92
C SER A 441 26.44 11.72 22.04
N THR A 442 26.62 11.77 20.72
CA THR A 442 25.52 11.65 19.75
C THR A 442 24.95 10.24 19.75
N ILE A 443 25.81 9.23 19.92
CA ILE A 443 25.41 7.83 20.09
C ILE A 443 24.54 7.64 21.34
N PHE A 444 24.93 8.22 22.48
CA PHE A 444 24.12 8.15 23.71
C PHE A 444 22.71 8.72 23.50
N TRP A 445 22.60 9.90 22.88
CA TRP A 445 21.31 10.52 22.61
C TRP A 445 20.49 9.75 21.59
N LEU A 446 21.13 9.18 20.56
CA LEU A 446 20.48 8.31 19.59
C LEU A 446 19.90 7.07 20.28
N LEU A 447 20.69 6.37 21.11
CA LEU A 447 20.23 5.22 21.88
C LEU A 447 19.06 5.58 22.80
N TYR A 448 19.15 6.70 23.53
CA TYR A 448 18.08 7.18 24.42
C TYR A 448 16.77 7.37 23.65
N VAL A 449 16.84 8.01 22.48
CA VAL A 449 15.67 8.26 21.62
C VAL A 449 15.13 6.96 21.03
N CYS A 450 15.99 6.07 20.52
CA CYS A 450 15.57 4.78 19.97
C CYS A 450 14.89 3.90 21.03
N ILE A 451 15.45 3.78 22.24
CA ILE A 451 14.83 3.03 23.34
C ILE A 451 13.46 3.63 23.69
N SER A 452 13.40 4.94 23.89
CA SER A 452 12.14 5.61 24.22
C SER A 452 11.06 5.38 23.16
N PHE A 453 11.48 5.37 21.90
CA PHE A 453 10.61 5.18 20.77
C PHE A 453 10.15 3.73 20.60
N THR A 454 11.01 2.74 20.87
CA THR A 454 10.62 1.32 20.87
C THR A 454 9.53 1.05 21.88
N VAL A 455 9.63 1.62 23.09
CA VAL A 455 8.61 1.49 24.14
C VAL A 455 7.28 2.10 23.66
N LEU A 456 7.32 3.27 23.03
CA LEU A 456 6.14 3.93 22.48
C LEU A 456 5.51 3.13 21.33
N LEU A 457 6.33 2.55 20.44
CA LEU A 457 5.88 1.68 19.35
C LEU A 457 5.20 0.43 19.90
N LEU A 458 5.81 -0.26 20.87
CA LEU A 458 5.23 -1.43 21.54
C LEU A 458 3.89 -1.10 22.22
N TYR A 459 3.81 0.08 22.84
CA TYR A 459 2.59 0.53 23.47
C TYR A 459 1.46 0.77 22.44
N PHE A 460 1.74 1.50 21.35
CA PHE A 460 0.73 1.79 20.31
C PHE A 460 0.34 0.55 19.50
N THR A 461 1.27 -0.38 19.27
CA THR A 461 0.95 -1.66 18.61
C THR A 461 0.00 -2.49 19.47
N ASN A 462 0.27 -2.62 20.77
CA ASN A 462 -0.65 -3.31 21.68
C ASN A 462 -2.02 -2.61 21.75
N GLN A 463 -2.08 -1.27 21.81
CA GLN A 463 -3.35 -0.54 21.75
C GLN A 463 -4.14 -0.86 20.47
N ARG A 464 -3.46 -0.86 19.31
CA ARG A 464 -4.09 -1.23 18.03
C ARG A 464 -4.61 -2.65 18.02
N GLU A 465 -3.86 -3.60 18.60
CA GLU A 465 -4.30 -5.00 18.69
C GLU A 465 -5.59 -5.14 19.50
N GLN A 466 -5.72 -4.43 20.62
CA GLN A 466 -6.95 -4.43 21.39
C GLN A 466 -8.13 -3.88 20.58
N LEU A 467 -7.92 -2.80 19.83
CA LEU A 467 -8.95 -2.23 18.95
C LEU A 467 -9.33 -3.19 17.82
N ASN A 468 -8.37 -3.89 17.24
CA ASN A 468 -8.61 -4.91 16.20
C ASN A 468 -9.45 -6.08 16.74
N LYS A 469 -9.15 -6.58 17.95
CA LYS A 469 -9.94 -7.64 18.61
C LYS A 469 -11.39 -7.21 18.79
N ILE A 470 -11.63 -5.99 19.25
CA ILE A 470 -12.98 -5.43 19.39
C ILE A 470 -13.67 -5.30 18.02
N ARG A 471 -12.94 -4.89 16.97
CA ARG A 471 -13.49 -4.76 15.60
C ARG A 471 -13.89 -6.12 15.03
N ILE A 472 -13.06 -7.15 15.20
CA ILE A 472 -13.36 -8.53 14.79
C ILE A 472 -14.68 -8.99 15.41
N VAL A 473 -14.82 -8.80 16.73
CA VAL A 473 -16.02 -9.23 17.47
C VAL A 473 -17.27 -8.50 16.98
N LYS A 474 -17.17 -7.18 16.71
CA LYS A 474 -18.28 -6.37 16.17
C LYS A 474 -18.66 -6.79 14.75
N GLU A 475 -17.69 -6.98 13.86
CA GLU A 475 -17.97 -7.43 12.50
C GLU A 475 -18.68 -8.80 12.55
N LEU A 476 -18.17 -9.74 13.35
CA LEU A 476 -18.75 -11.07 13.48
C LEU A 476 -20.13 -11.09 14.16
N SER A 477 -20.41 -10.19 15.11
CA SER A 477 -21.74 -10.09 15.72
C SER A 477 -22.77 -9.56 14.73
N VAL A 478 -22.41 -8.58 13.88
CA VAL A 478 -23.28 -8.06 12.82
C VAL A 478 -23.60 -9.13 11.78
N PHE A 479 -22.61 -9.93 11.35
CA PHE A 479 -22.85 -11.06 10.45
C PHE A 479 -23.82 -12.09 11.03
N GLN A 480 -23.81 -12.31 12.35
CA GLN A 480 -24.79 -13.18 13.00
C GLN A 480 -26.20 -12.60 12.98
N GLY A 481 -26.36 -11.29 13.21
CA GLY A 481 -27.65 -10.62 13.11
C GLY A 481 -28.27 -10.75 11.71
N VAL A 482 -27.49 -10.43 10.67
CA VAL A 482 -27.94 -10.48 9.27
C VAL A 482 -28.31 -11.89 8.83
N ASN A 483 -27.50 -12.90 9.18
CA ASN A 483 -27.81 -14.29 8.86
C ASN A 483 -29.02 -14.83 9.64
N LYS A 484 -29.27 -14.32 10.86
CA LYS A 484 -30.45 -14.66 11.66
C LYS A 484 -31.72 -14.06 11.07
N ASP A 485 -31.69 -12.81 10.60
CA ASP A 485 -32.84 -12.19 9.95
C ASP A 485 -33.15 -12.86 8.60
N ALA A 486 -32.12 -13.30 7.87
CA ALA A 486 -32.29 -14.05 6.63
C ALA A 486 -32.84 -15.47 6.85
N SER A 487 -32.45 -16.15 7.93
CA SER A 487 -32.99 -17.47 8.28
C SER A 487 -34.38 -17.39 8.91
N LEU A 488 -34.66 -16.37 9.72
CA LEU A 488 -35.99 -16.06 10.24
C LEU A 488 -36.96 -15.72 9.10
N ARG A 489 -36.58 -14.87 8.14
CA ARG A 489 -37.43 -14.59 6.97
C ARG A 489 -37.71 -15.83 6.12
N LYS A 490 -36.73 -16.74 5.96
CA LYS A 490 -36.96 -18.02 5.27
C LYS A 490 -37.86 -18.97 6.04
N THR A 491 -37.76 -18.99 7.38
CA THR A 491 -38.62 -19.83 8.22
C THR A 491 -40.03 -19.25 8.32
N ASP A 492 -40.20 -17.93 8.44
CA ASP A 492 -41.49 -17.25 8.38
C ASP A 492 -42.18 -17.44 7.02
N SER A 493 -41.42 -17.43 5.91
CA SER A 493 -41.97 -17.74 4.59
C SER A 493 -42.41 -19.20 4.48
N LEU A 494 -41.68 -20.14 5.10
CA LEU A 494 -42.04 -21.56 5.13
C LEU A 494 -43.24 -21.83 6.07
N ILE A 495 -43.35 -21.11 7.18
CA ILE A 495 -44.49 -21.17 8.12
C ILE A 495 -45.75 -20.52 7.50
N ALA A 496 -45.59 -19.45 6.72
CA ALA A 496 -46.69 -18.85 5.94
C ALA A 496 -47.20 -19.80 4.84
N ILE A 497 -46.32 -20.61 4.25
CA ILE A 497 -46.69 -21.68 3.31
C ILE A 497 -47.36 -22.85 4.05
N GLY A 498 -46.88 -23.21 5.25
CA GLY A 498 -47.43 -24.29 6.09
C GLY A 498 -48.81 -24.01 6.72
N ARG A 499 -49.24 -22.74 6.83
CA ARG A 499 -50.60 -22.40 7.29
C ARG A 499 -51.69 -22.59 6.22
N LYS A 500 -51.34 -22.89 4.96
CA LYS A 500 -52.29 -23.12 3.87
C LYS A 500 -52.58 -24.60 3.58
N THR A 501 -51.93 -25.54 4.26
CA THR A 501 -52.16 -26.98 4.06
C THR A 501 -52.22 -27.68 5.39
N SER A 502 -53.42 -28.13 5.76
CA SER A 502 -53.64 -29.04 6.89
C SER A 502 -52.95 -30.39 6.64
N SER A 503 -52.51 -30.99 7.75
CA SER A 503 -52.11 -32.39 7.94
C SER A 503 -50.89 -32.91 7.17
N ILE A 504 -49.68 -32.67 7.68
CA ILE A 504 -48.57 -33.63 7.55
C ILE A 504 -47.81 -33.70 8.89
N ALA A 505 -47.70 -34.91 9.44
CA ALA A 505 -47.02 -35.22 10.68
C ALA A 505 -45.54 -34.78 10.63
N ILE A 506 -45.11 -34.09 11.67
CA ILE A 506 -43.71 -33.67 11.86
C ILE A 506 -42.92 -34.89 12.36
N ASN A 507 -42.33 -35.64 11.43
CA ASN A 507 -41.19 -36.47 11.76
C ASN A 507 -39.94 -35.57 11.78
N ASN A 508 -39.38 -35.45 12.98
CA ASN A 508 -38.03 -34.95 13.20
C ASN A 508 -37.02 -35.80 12.40
N TYR A 509 -35.83 -35.25 12.19
CA TYR A 509 -34.71 -35.77 11.39
C TYR A 509 -34.76 -35.38 9.90
N THR A 510 -34.24 -34.19 9.59
CA THR A 510 -32.98 -34.01 8.86
C THR A 510 -32.72 -32.52 8.73
N SER A 511 -31.98 -31.94 9.67
CA SER A 511 -31.30 -30.69 9.42
C SER A 511 -30.16 -30.98 8.44
N THR A 512 -30.45 -31.01 7.15
CA THR A 512 -29.42 -30.85 6.12
C THR A 512 -28.87 -29.44 6.28
N ARG A 513 -27.88 -29.31 7.16
CA ARG A 513 -26.96 -28.18 7.17
C ARG A 513 -26.40 -28.11 5.77
N ILE A 514 -26.86 -27.13 5.01
CA ILE A 514 -26.22 -26.73 3.76
C ILE A 514 -24.84 -26.25 4.18
N ASN A 515 -23.87 -27.16 4.12
CA ASN A 515 -22.46 -26.86 4.23
C ASN A 515 -22.14 -25.90 3.08
N SER A 516 -21.96 -24.63 3.42
CA SER A 516 -21.35 -23.63 2.55
C SER A 516 -19.85 -23.89 2.45
N GLU A 517 -19.46 -25.11 2.05
CA GLU A 517 -18.12 -25.38 1.58
C GLU A 517 -18.10 -24.93 0.11
N SER A 518 -17.20 -24.00 -0.18
CA SER A 518 -17.02 -23.40 -1.48
C SER A 518 -16.75 -24.48 -2.54
N LEU A 519 -17.65 -24.61 -3.52
CA LEU A 519 -17.41 -25.39 -4.74
C LEU A 519 -16.27 -24.85 -5.62
N PHE A 520 -15.63 -23.76 -5.21
CA PHE A 520 -14.50 -23.15 -5.90
C PHE A 520 -13.27 -23.18 -4.99
N PRO A 521 -12.06 -23.39 -5.55
CA PRO A 521 -10.81 -23.15 -4.84
C PRO A 521 -10.84 -21.78 -4.16
N GLU A 522 -10.30 -21.68 -2.95
CA GLU A 522 -10.28 -20.44 -2.15
C GLU A 522 -9.70 -19.22 -2.91
N LEU A 523 -8.81 -19.47 -3.88
CA LEU A 523 -8.25 -18.46 -4.79
C LEU A 523 -9.29 -17.74 -5.68
N LEU A 524 -10.52 -18.26 -5.80
CA LEU A 524 -11.58 -17.75 -6.68
C LEU A 524 -12.77 -17.16 -5.91
N THR A 525 -12.78 -17.20 -4.58
CA THR A 525 -13.91 -16.73 -3.74
C THR A 525 -13.54 -15.50 -2.92
N THR A 526 -14.11 -14.33 -3.26
CA THR A 526 -13.67 -13.04 -2.71
C THR A 526 -14.55 -12.45 -1.59
N ASN A 527 -15.81 -12.86 -1.43
CA ASN A 527 -16.76 -12.04 -0.64
C ASN A 527 -17.30 -12.61 0.69
N SER A 528 -17.43 -13.92 0.90
CA SER A 528 -18.12 -14.44 2.10
C SER A 528 -17.22 -14.74 3.30
N PHE A 529 -15.90 -14.93 3.09
CA PHE A 529 -14.92 -15.24 4.15
C PHE A 529 -14.01 -14.06 4.51
N ASN A 530 -14.29 -12.87 3.95
CA ASN A 530 -13.35 -11.76 3.92
C ASN A 530 -12.98 -11.19 5.31
N VAL A 531 -13.90 -11.25 6.29
CA VAL A 531 -13.62 -10.85 7.69
C VAL A 531 -12.48 -11.68 8.27
N PHE A 532 -12.50 -13.00 8.05
CA PHE A 532 -11.48 -13.89 8.57
C PHE A 532 -10.17 -13.79 7.77
N HIS A 533 -10.19 -13.36 6.50
CA HIS A 533 -8.99 -13.11 5.70
C HIS A 533 -8.26 -11.81 6.09
N LYS A 534 -8.98 -10.81 6.59
CA LYS A 534 -8.43 -9.52 7.02
C LYS A 534 -7.49 -9.62 8.23
N TYR A 535 -7.55 -10.72 8.99
CA TYR A 535 -6.89 -10.90 10.28
C TYR A 535 -6.05 -12.18 10.33
N GLN A 536 -5.12 -12.35 9.38
CA GLN A 536 -4.30 -13.57 9.24
C GLN A 536 -3.45 -13.92 10.46
N ASN A 537 -3.08 -12.92 11.29
CA ASN A 537 -2.22 -13.11 12.45
C ASN A 537 -2.96 -13.63 13.70
N TYR A 538 -4.27 -13.88 13.63
CA TYR A 538 -5.07 -14.30 14.77
C TYR A 538 -5.56 -15.73 14.57
N ALA A 539 -5.36 -16.56 15.59
CA ALA A 539 -6.11 -17.80 15.67
C ALA A 539 -7.49 -17.51 16.27
N ILE A 540 -8.55 -17.92 15.58
CA ILE A 540 -9.93 -17.62 15.96
C ILE A 540 -10.72 -18.92 15.99
N ALA A 541 -11.43 -19.14 17.10
CA ALA A 541 -12.42 -20.20 17.22
C ALA A 541 -13.80 -19.65 17.54
N LYS A 542 -14.81 -20.26 16.93
CA LYS A 542 -16.22 -20.03 17.19
C LYS A 542 -16.83 -21.26 17.83
N TYR A 543 -17.41 -21.05 19.01
CA TYR A 543 -18.18 -22.04 19.74
C TYR A 543 -19.67 -21.69 19.68
N ILE A 544 -20.52 -22.69 19.49
CA ILE A 544 -21.98 -22.57 19.60
C ILE A 544 -22.44 -23.63 20.59
N ASN A 545 -23.15 -23.23 21.64
CA ASN A 545 -23.56 -24.11 22.74
C ASN A 545 -22.37 -24.88 23.35
N GLY A 546 -21.21 -24.21 23.47
CA GLY A 546 -19.99 -24.81 24.00
C GLY A 546 -19.26 -25.79 23.08
N LYS A 547 -19.76 -26.07 21.86
CA LYS A 547 -19.08 -26.93 20.86
C LYS A 547 -18.37 -26.10 19.80
N LEU A 548 -17.13 -26.48 19.47
CA LEU A 548 -16.36 -25.87 18.39
C LEU A 548 -17.07 -26.11 17.06
N CYS A 549 -17.44 -25.04 16.37
CA CYS A 549 -18.11 -25.11 15.06
C CYS A 549 -17.20 -24.66 13.92
N TYR A 550 -16.22 -23.81 14.23
CA TYR A 550 -15.29 -23.27 13.25
C TYR A 550 -13.99 -22.83 13.94
N GLN A 551 -12.86 -23.05 13.28
CA GLN A 551 -11.56 -22.55 13.71
C GLN A 551 -10.74 -22.07 12.49
N LYS A 552 -9.87 -21.10 12.72
CA LYS A 552 -8.88 -20.61 11.75
C LYS A 552 -7.58 -20.25 12.46
N GLY A 553 -6.45 -20.48 11.79
CA GLY A 553 -5.10 -20.18 12.27
C GLY A 553 -4.36 -21.43 12.76
N ASP A 554 -3.09 -21.27 13.07
CA ASP A 554 -2.17 -22.39 13.39
C ASP A 554 -2.40 -22.99 14.79
N PHE A 555 -3.32 -22.42 15.57
CA PHE A 555 -3.63 -22.89 16.91
C PHE A 555 -4.82 -23.86 16.90
N GLN A 556 -4.61 -25.05 17.45
CA GLN A 556 -5.67 -26.03 17.63
C GLN A 556 -6.51 -25.71 18.86
N PHE A 557 -7.79 -25.43 18.65
CA PHE A 557 -8.74 -25.14 19.72
C PHE A 557 -9.37 -26.42 20.28
N PRO A 558 -9.71 -26.45 21.58
CA PRO A 558 -10.41 -27.61 22.16
C PRO A 558 -11.80 -27.76 21.53
N LEU A 559 -12.26 -29.01 21.35
CA LEU A 559 -13.58 -29.32 20.77
C LEU A 559 -14.75 -28.79 21.63
N PHE A 560 -14.53 -28.69 22.93
CA PHE A 560 -15.50 -28.20 23.90
C PHE A 560 -14.90 -27.07 24.74
N LEU A 561 -15.67 -26.01 24.91
CA LEU A 561 -15.30 -24.90 25.79
C LEU A 561 -15.56 -25.33 27.26
N ARG A 562 -14.50 -25.53 28.05
CA ARG A 562 -14.65 -25.78 29.51
C ARG A 562 -15.06 -24.49 30.22
N HIS A 563 -16.19 -24.50 30.91
CA HIS A 563 -16.77 -23.37 31.67
C HIS A 563 -15.94 -22.94 32.92
N THR A 564 -14.69 -23.37 33.09
CA THR A 564 -13.95 -23.29 34.35
C THR A 564 -13.20 -21.97 34.59
N LEU A 565 -13.65 -20.85 34.02
CA LEU A 565 -13.12 -19.53 34.35
C LEU A 565 -14.30 -18.64 34.77
N PRO A 566 -14.26 -17.96 35.93
CA PRO A 566 -15.34 -17.11 36.37
C PRO A 566 -15.43 -15.88 35.44
N LEU A 567 -16.32 -15.98 34.46
CA LEU A 567 -16.67 -14.95 33.49
C LEU A 567 -17.45 -13.82 34.18
N LYS A 568 -16.76 -13.00 34.99
CA LYS A 568 -17.38 -11.87 35.72
C LYS A 568 -17.47 -10.58 34.91
N GLN A 569 -16.97 -10.52 33.67
CA GLN A 569 -17.07 -9.35 32.80
C GLN A 569 -17.40 -9.73 31.36
N ASN A 570 -18.10 -8.83 30.67
CA ASN A 570 -18.57 -8.98 29.29
C ASN A 570 -17.46 -9.37 28.29
N HIS A 571 -16.18 -9.15 28.61
CA HIS A 571 -15.02 -9.71 27.92
C HIS A 571 -13.98 -10.15 28.97
N SER A 572 -13.29 -11.27 28.76
CA SER A 572 -12.21 -11.69 29.67
C SER A 572 -10.92 -11.97 28.91
N PHE A 573 -9.83 -11.38 29.39
CA PHE A 573 -8.47 -11.58 28.90
C PHE A 573 -7.70 -12.46 29.89
N PHE A 574 -7.04 -13.51 29.42
CA PHE A 574 -6.15 -14.31 30.26
C PHE A 574 -4.89 -14.72 29.49
N LYS A 575 -3.73 -14.66 30.15
CA LYS A 575 -2.46 -15.15 29.61
C LYS A 575 -2.26 -16.60 30.04
N ARG A 576 -2.09 -17.52 29.08
CA ARG A 576 -1.81 -18.94 29.36
C ARG A 576 -0.76 -19.45 28.37
N ASN A 577 0.29 -20.09 28.87
CA ASN A 577 1.38 -20.66 28.06
C ASN A 577 1.96 -19.66 27.05
N ASN A 578 2.26 -18.45 27.51
CA ASN A 578 2.78 -17.35 26.69
C ASN A 578 1.86 -16.85 25.55
N ARG A 579 0.59 -17.27 25.54
CA ARG A 579 -0.43 -16.84 24.58
C ARG A 579 -1.50 -16.01 25.29
N LEU A 580 -1.93 -14.95 24.65
CA LEU A 580 -3.03 -14.10 25.09
C LEU A 580 -4.34 -14.67 24.56
N TRP A 581 -5.21 -15.07 25.46
CA TRP A 581 -6.57 -15.53 25.14
C TRP A 581 -7.54 -14.38 25.39
N SER A 582 -8.40 -14.13 24.41
CA SER A 582 -9.48 -13.17 24.52
C SER A 582 -10.80 -13.87 24.27
N TYR A 583 -11.66 -13.86 25.29
CA TYR A 583 -12.96 -14.49 25.25
C TYR A 583 -14.06 -13.43 25.13
N TYR A 584 -14.91 -13.63 24.12
CA TYR A 584 -16.04 -12.77 23.81
C TYR A 584 -17.33 -13.59 23.78
N PRO A 585 -18.16 -13.52 24.84
CA PRO A 585 -19.51 -14.07 24.80
C PRO A 585 -20.36 -13.23 23.83
N LEU A 586 -21.01 -13.91 22.88
CA LEU A 586 -21.98 -13.32 21.97
C LEU A 586 -23.39 -13.80 22.36
N PRO A 587 -24.46 -13.11 21.90
CA PRO A 587 -25.83 -13.57 22.10
C PRO A 587 -26.06 -15.01 21.58
N ASN A 588 -27.06 -15.69 22.14
CA ASN A 588 -27.49 -17.05 21.75
C ASN A 588 -26.45 -18.17 22.00
N HIS A 589 -25.81 -18.19 23.17
CA HIS A 589 -24.83 -19.22 23.56
C HIS A 589 -23.66 -19.39 22.57
N THR A 590 -23.34 -18.34 21.83
CA THR A 590 -22.17 -18.32 20.95
C THR A 590 -21.01 -17.66 21.68
N ALA A 591 -19.81 -18.22 21.53
CA ALA A 591 -18.61 -17.67 22.12
C ALA A 591 -17.50 -17.61 21.08
N LEU A 592 -16.81 -16.48 21.06
CA LEU A 592 -15.66 -16.28 20.20
C LEU A 592 -14.40 -16.27 21.06
N VAL A 593 -13.44 -17.11 20.68
CA VAL A 593 -12.14 -17.20 21.34
C VAL A 593 -11.08 -16.78 20.34
N ILE A 594 -10.34 -15.74 20.69
CA ILE A 594 -9.19 -15.28 19.91
C ILE A 594 -7.95 -15.64 20.71
N VAL A 595 -7.00 -16.32 20.05
CA VAL A 595 -5.68 -16.64 20.60
C VAL A 595 -4.63 -15.93 19.77
N GLN A 596 -3.70 -15.28 20.46
CA GLN A 596 -2.56 -14.60 19.88
C GLN A 596 -1.32 -14.94 20.70
N GLU A 597 -0.16 -14.97 20.07
CA GLU A 597 1.11 -15.01 20.80
C GLU A 597 1.31 -13.68 21.53
N GLY A 598 1.75 -13.74 22.78
CA GLY A 598 1.96 -12.54 23.57
C GLY A 598 3.25 -11.84 23.15
N ILE A 599 3.20 -10.51 22.99
CA ILE A 599 4.40 -9.69 22.80
C ILE A 599 5.32 -9.90 24.01
N ASN A 600 6.50 -10.45 23.78
CA ASN A 600 7.54 -10.66 24.79
C ASN A 600 8.52 -9.48 24.80
N TRP A 601 9.28 -9.36 25.88
CA TRP A 601 10.36 -8.37 25.98
C TRP A 601 11.42 -8.53 24.87
N LEU A 602 11.61 -9.76 24.38
CA LEU A 602 12.46 -10.07 23.23
C LEU A 602 12.00 -9.36 21.95
N ASP A 603 10.70 -9.20 21.74
CA ASP A 603 10.17 -8.48 20.57
C ASP A 603 10.59 -7.01 20.60
N GLY A 604 10.69 -6.43 21.81
CA GLY A 604 11.24 -5.09 21.99
C GLY A 604 12.71 -4.98 21.61
N VAL A 605 13.53 -6.00 21.92
CA VAL A 605 14.95 -6.05 21.53
C VAL A 605 15.09 -6.21 20.02
N ILE A 606 14.25 -7.07 19.41
CA ILE A 606 14.22 -7.24 17.96
C ILE A 606 13.88 -5.92 17.28
N ILE A 607 12.78 -5.26 17.68
CA ILE A 607 12.37 -3.97 17.11
C ILE A 607 13.46 -2.91 17.30
N PHE A 608 14.09 -2.86 18.48
CA PHE A 608 15.20 -1.96 18.74
C PHE A 608 16.37 -2.18 17.78
N SER A 609 16.70 -3.42 17.43
CA SER A 609 17.79 -3.71 16.49
C SER A 609 17.55 -3.20 15.06
N TYR A 610 16.29 -2.95 14.68
CA TYR A 610 15.93 -2.39 13.38
C TYR A 610 15.90 -0.85 13.33
N LEU A 611 15.86 -0.18 14.49
CA LEU A 611 15.78 1.28 14.63
C LEU A 611 17.17 1.87 14.87
#